data_AF-A0A164NKA0-F1
#
_entry.id   AF-A0A164NKA0-F1
#
_cell.length_a   1.000
_cell.length_b   1.000
_cell.length_c   1.000
_cell.angle_alpha   90.00
_cell.angle_beta   90.00
_cell.angle_gamma   90.00
#
_symmetry.space_group_name_H-M   'P 1'
#
loop_
_entity.id
_entity.type
_entity.pdbx_description
1 polymer ?
#
loop_
_entity_poly.entity_id
_entity_poly.type
_entity_poly.pdbx_seq_one_letter_code
_entity_poly.pdbx_strand_id
1 'polypeptide(L)' 'MENINDFISFKKPSTEVIEKYTGKVPDQIIDLWKCYGFGSMLNGYLRAINPEKYLDILKESYIR' A
#
# COMPACT_ATOMS: atom_id res chain seq x y z
N MET A 1 6.00 -3.79 -15.19
CA MET A 1 5.35 -2.62 -14.56
C MET A 1 5.92 -1.36 -15.19
N GLU A 2 5.06 -0.40 -15.51
CA GLU A 2 5.53 0.93 -15.89
C GLU A 2 6.25 1.57 -14.71
N ASN A 3 7.32 2.32 -14.99
CA ASN A 3 8.11 2.97 -13.95
C ASN A 3 7.38 4.21 -13.40
N ILE A 4 7.18 4.27 -12.09
CA ILE A 4 6.61 5.44 -11.41
C ILE A 4 7.75 6.37 -11.05
N ASN A 5 8.04 7.34 -11.92
CA ASN A 5 9.24 8.16 -11.84
C ASN A 5 9.28 9.11 -10.63
N ASP A 6 8.13 9.52 -10.09
CA ASP A 6 8.05 10.43 -8.94
C ASP A 6 7.81 9.69 -7.60
N PHE A 7 7.92 8.36 -7.58
CA PHE A 7 7.59 7.62 -6.37
C PHE A 7 8.58 7.91 -5.23
N ILE A 8 8.05 8.44 -4.12
CA ILE A 8 8.80 8.70 -2.89
C ILE A 8 8.47 7.59 -1.90
N SER A 9 9.42 6.68 -1.67
CA SER A 9 9.29 5.59 -0.70
C SER A 9 9.54 6.08 0.73
N PHE A 10 8.64 5.70 1.65
CA PHE A 10 8.76 6.00 3.08
C PHE A 10 9.16 4.78 3.90
N LYS A 11 8.61 3.60 3.58
CA LYS A 11 8.84 2.38 4.34
C LYS A 11 8.55 1.15 3.48
N LYS A 12 9.39 0.11 3.56
CA LYS A 12 9.08 -1.18 2.93
C LYS A 12 8.09 -2.00 3.77
N PRO A 13 7.18 -2.76 3.14
CA PRO A 13 6.34 -3.73 3.83
C PRO A 13 7.21 -4.85 4.44
N SER A 14 6.77 -5.38 5.56
CA SER A 14 7.28 -6.65 6.08
C SER A 14 6.72 -7.81 5.25
N THR A 15 7.42 -8.95 5.23
CA THR A 15 6.96 -10.18 4.56
C THR A 15 5.58 -10.60 5.03
N GLU A 16 5.31 -10.51 6.35
CA GLU A 16 4.02 -10.81 6.95
C GLU A 16 2.87 -9.98 6.34
N VAL A 17 3.12 -8.69 6.04
CA VAL A 17 2.12 -7.81 5.42
C VAL A 17 1.89 -8.25 3.97
N ILE A 18 2.95 -8.54 3.22
CA ILE A 18 2.82 -9.03 1.85
C ILE A 18 1.99 -10.32 1.80
N GLU A 19 2.32 -11.30 2.64
CA GLU A 19 1.61 -12.58 2.68
C GLU A 19 0.15 -12.42 3.12
N LYS A 20 -0.11 -11.60 4.15
CA LYS A 20 -1.46 -11.36 4.68
C LYS A 20 -2.42 -10.76 3.65
N TYR A 21 -1.91 -9.97 2.71
CA TYR A 21 -2.71 -9.27 1.70
C TYR A 21 -2.60 -9.88 0.29
N THR A 22 -1.68 -10.81 0.06
CA THR A 22 -1.64 -11.59 -1.19
C THR A 22 -2.98 -12.30 -1.39
N GLY A 23 -3.58 -12.16 -2.57
CA GLY A 23 -4.92 -12.68 -2.88
C GLY A 23 -6.10 -11.88 -2.31
N LYS A 24 -5.87 -10.87 -1.45
CA LYS A 24 -6.92 -9.93 -0.98
C LYS A 24 -6.93 -8.61 -1.74
N VAL A 25 -5.77 -8.20 -2.24
CA VAL A 25 -5.62 -7.07 -3.16
C VAL A 25 -5.10 -7.60 -4.51
N PRO A 26 -5.30 -6.87 -5.60
CA PRO A 26 -4.73 -7.23 -6.89
C PRO A 26 -3.21 -7.41 -6.81
N ASP A 27 -2.67 -8.35 -7.59
CA ASP A 27 -1.23 -8.65 -7.60
C ASP A 27 -0.37 -7.42 -7.90
N GLN A 28 -0.87 -6.50 -8.75
CA GLN A 28 -0.20 -5.24 -9.04
C GLN A 28 0.04 -4.36 -7.79
N ILE A 29 -0.82 -4.44 -6.77
CA ILE A 29 -0.62 -3.72 -5.52
C ILE A 29 0.47 -4.39 -4.68
N ILE A 30 0.49 -5.73 -4.66
CA ILE A 30 1.53 -6.50 -3.99
C ILE A 30 2.90 -6.23 -4.63
N ASP A 31 2.97 -6.25 -5.95
CA ASP A 31 4.18 -5.95 -6.71
C ASP A 31 4.64 -4.49 -6.49
N LEU A 32 3.71 -3.53 -6.46
CA LEU A 32 4.03 -2.14 -6.10
C LEU A 32 4.68 -2.05 -4.72
N TRP A 33 4.12 -2.73 -3.72
CA TRP A 33 4.67 -2.75 -2.37
C TRP A 33 6.03 -3.45 -2.28
N LYS A 34 6.24 -4.53 -3.06
CA LYS A 34 7.54 -5.23 -3.12
C LYS A 34 8.62 -4.39 -3.80
N CYS A 35 8.30 -3.75 -4.93
CA CYS A 35 9.23 -2.95 -5.72
C CYS A 35 9.56 -1.62 -5.03
N TYR A 36 8.53 -0.86 -4.65
CA TYR A 36 8.68 0.53 -4.22
C TYR A 36 8.41 0.73 -2.73
N GLY A 37 7.63 -0.15 -2.09
CA GLY A 37 7.22 -0.01 -0.70
C GLY A 37 5.98 0.87 -0.52
N PHE A 38 5.76 1.31 0.71
CA PHE A 38 4.79 2.34 1.04
C PHE A 38 5.39 3.71 0.79
N GLY A 39 4.63 4.59 0.15
CA GLY A 39 5.17 5.81 -0.42
C GLY A 39 4.08 6.73 -0.96
N SER A 40 4.52 7.78 -1.64
CA SER A 40 3.66 8.72 -2.34
C SER A 40 4.08 8.82 -3.81
N MET A 41 3.14 9.12 -4.67
CA MET A 41 3.35 9.37 -6.09
C MET A 41 2.37 10.44 -6.59
N LEU A 42 2.54 10.89 -7.83
CA LEU A 42 1.80 12.00 -8.43
C LEU A 42 1.86 13.26 -7.55
N ASN A 43 3.06 13.62 -7.08
CA ASN A 43 3.32 14.79 -6.24
C ASN A 43 2.42 14.86 -4.98
N GLY A 44 2.16 13.72 -4.35
CA GLY A 44 1.35 13.65 -3.13
C GLY A 44 -0.09 13.20 -3.34
N TYR A 45 -0.56 13.14 -4.59
CA TYR A 45 -1.96 12.84 -4.88
C TYR A 45 -2.34 11.38 -4.56
N LEU A 46 -1.44 10.42 -4.84
CA LEU A 46 -1.65 9.01 -4.51
C LEU A 46 -0.62 8.49 -3.52
N ARG A 47 -1.03 7.60 -2.62
CA ARG A 47 -0.16 7.00 -1.61
C ARG A 47 -0.35 5.49 -1.54
N ALA A 48 0.75 4.76 -1.60
CA ALA A 48 0.82 3.36 -1.22
C ALA A 48 0.97 3.30 0.31
N ILE A 49 -0.03 2.77 1.01
CA ILE A 49 -0.11 2.78 2.48
C ILE A 49 -0.11 1.37 3.06
N ASN A 50 0.35 1.21 4.30
CA ASN A 50 0.11 -0.02 5.06
C ASN A 50 -1.35 -0.03 5.50
N PRO A 51 -2.19 -0.95 5.01
CA PRO A 51 -3.61 -0.96 5.36
C PRO A 51 -3.85 -1.18 6.85
N GLU A 52 -2.95 -1.88 7.55
CA GLU A 52 -3.11 -2.18 8.98
C GLU A 52 -3.21 -0.95 9.86
N LYS A 53 -2.55 0.15 9.48
CA LYS A 53 -2.59 1.41 10.22
C LYS A 53 -3.95 2.10 10.19
N TYR A 54 -4.83 1.69 9.27
CA TYR A 54 -6.11 2.34 9.02
C TYR A 54 -7.29 1.39 9.26
N LEU A 55 -7.04 0.12 9.59
CA LEU A 55 -8.10 -0.86 9.80
C LEU A 55 -9.05 -0.45 10.94
N ASP A 56 -8.53 0.09 12.05
CA ASP A 56 -9.36 0.54 13.16
C ASP A 56 -10.28 1.70 12.75
N ILE A 57 -9.72 2.72 12.08
CA ILE A 57 -10.50 3.85 11.54
C ILE A 57 -11.55 3.38 10.52
N LEU A 58 -11.19 2.41 9.67
CA LEU A 58 -12.13 1.84 8.70
C LEU A 58 -13.26 1.08 9.38
N LYS A 59 -13.00 0.34 10.46
CA LYS A 59 -14.05 -0.34 11.23
C LYS A 59 -15.01 0.64 11.89
N GLU A 60 -14.48 1.75 12.42
CA GLU A 60 -15.31 2.80 13.04
C GLU A 60 -16.11 3.60 12.01
N SER A 61 -15.56 3.83 10.82
CA SER A 61 -16.26 4.53 9.73
C SER A 61 -17.30 3.64 9.05
N TYR A 62 -17.06 2.32 9.03
CA TYR A 62 -17.98 1.33 8.47
C TYR A 62 -19.03 0.89 9.50
N ILE A 63 -19.67 1.86 10.16
CA ILE A 63 -20.91 1.63 10.90
C ILE A 63 -22.04 1.75 9.89
N ARG A 64 -22.65 0.61 9.54
CA ARG A 64 -23.91 0.54 8.80
C ARG A 64 -25.06 0.22 9.74
#